data_AF-A0A0D2IVB8-F1
#
_entry.id   AF-A0A0D2IVB8-F1
#
_cell.length_a   1.000
_cell.length_b   1.000
_cell.length_c   1.000
_cell.angle_alpha   90.00
_cell.angle_beta   90.00
_cell.angle_gamma   90.00
#
_symmetry.space_group_name_H-M   'P 1'
#
loop_
_entity.id
_entity.type
_entity.pdbx_description
1 polymer ?
#
loop_
_entity_poly.entity_id
_entity_poly.type
_entity_poly.pdbx_seq_one_letter_code
_entity_poly.pdbx_strand_id
1 'polypeptide(L)'
;MVRSASARLANIFPIIQKLRAALTPNVSYAAKLHKIWKELYGSHCTMAKQGLEDVTGLPYFYNDFLRQQTMKGFSDDAAGYIYGTLLEVGSDTTASTLYGSVLAVLIFHKVQKKAQEELHRVVGRDRLPLIDD
;
A
#
# COMPACT_ATOMS: atom_id res chain seq x y z
N MET A 1 -0.68 7.35 10.70
CA MET A 1 -0.35 8.04 11.98
C MET A 1 0.58 9.24 11.85
N VAL A 2 1.40 9.36 10.80
CA VAL A 2 2.36 10.49 10.61
C VAL A 2 1.68 11.87 10.50
N ARG A 3 0.37 11.92 10.21
CA ARG A 3 -0.41 13.16 10.07
C ARG A 3 -1.10 13.64 11.34
N SER A 4 -1.00 12.95 12.49
CA SER A 4 -1.66 13.41 13.71
C SER A 4 -0.93 14.60 14.33
N ALA A 5 -1.68 15.52 14.96
CA ALA A 5 -1.10 16.63 15.69
C ALA A 5 -0.17 16.17 16.83
N SER A 6 -0.52 15.05 17.47
CA SER A 6 0.28 14.42 18.52
C SER A 6 1.65 13.92 18.03
N ALA A 7 1.72 13.33 16.84
CA ALA A 7 2.98 12.87 16.26
C ALA A 7 3.91 14.04 15.89
N ARG A 8 3.35 15.13 15.38
CA ARG A 8 4.13 16.36 15.09
C ARG A 8 4.73 16.97 16.35
N LEU A 9 3.96 17.06 17.43
CA LEU A 9 4.45 17.56 18.72
C LEU A 9 5.59 16.68 19.26
N ALA A 10 5.47 15.36 19.14
CA ALA A 10 6.53 14.43 19.54
C ALA A 10 7.82 14.59 18.71
N ASN A 11 7.70 14.92 17.41
CA ASN A 11 8.84 15.20 16.56
C ASN A 11 9.53 16.54 16.90
N ILE A 12 8.75 17.57 17.22
CA ILE A 12 9.28 18.92 17.55
C ILE A 12 9.87 18.94 18.96
N PHE A 13 9.27 18.23 19.90
CA PHE A 13 9.70 18.17 21.31
C PHE A 13 10.05 16.73 21.71
N PRO A 14 11.32 16.30 21.56
CA PRO A 14 11.75 14.94 21.87
C PRO A 14 11.48 14.50 23.32
N ILE A 15 11.32 15.45 24.25
CA ILE A 15 10.94 15.15 25.64
C ILE A 15 9.58 14.44 25.73
N ILE A 16 8.68 14.70 24.78
CA ILE A 16 7.36 14.04 24.69
C ILE A 16 7.50 12.57 24.27
N GLN A 17 8.54 12.21 23.52
CA GLN A 17 8.81 10.81 23.16
C GLN A 17 9.24 9.97 24.38
N LYS A 18 9.81 10.61 25.41
CA LYS A 18 10.21 9.96 26.66
C LYS A 18 9.04 9.72 27.62
N LEU A 19 7.87 10.29 27.35
CA LEU A 19 6.68 10.09 28.17
C LEU A 19 6.21 8.63 28.05
N ARG A 20 6.00 7.95 29.18
CA ARG A 20 5.64 6.52 29.22
C ARG A 20 4.43 6.24 28.34
N ALA A 21 4.44 5.10 27.62
CA ALA A 21 3.37 4.64 26.72
C ALA A 21 1.94 4.64 27.35
N ALA A 22 1.85 4.58 28.68
CA ALA A 22 0.59 4.67 29.43
C ALA A 22 -0.08 6.06 29.33
N LEU A 23 0.69 7.13 29.14
CA LEU A 23 0.20 8.50 28.98
C LEU A 23 0.00 8.88 27.51
N THR A 24 0.36 7.99 26.59
CA THR A 24 0.28 8.20 25.13
C THR A 24 -0.47 7.04 24.47
N PRO A 25 -1.83 7.01 24.56
CA PRO A 25 -2.64 5.94 23.97
C PRO A 25 -2.35 5.70 22.48
N ASN A 26 -2.04 6.77 21.75
CA ASN A 26 -1.67 6.71 20.33
C ASN A 26 -0.40 5.88 20.09
N VAL A 27 0.59 5.92 20.99
CA VAL A 27 1.85 5.17 20.87
C VAL A 27 1.60 3.69 21.15
N SER A 28 0.85 3.38 22.21
CA SER A 28 0.44 2.00 22.52
C SER A 28 -0.38 1.38 21.37
N TYR A 29 -1.29 2.17 20.79
CA TYR A 29 -2.05 1.75 19.61
C TYR A 29 -1.16 1.58 18.37
N ALA A 30 -0.20 2.49 18.14
CA ALA A 30 0.78 2.36 17.05
C ALA A 30 1.61 1.08 17.18
N ALA A 31 2.07 0.74 18.39
CA ALA A 31 2.82 -0.48 18.66
C ALA A 31 1.97 -1.74 18.39
N LYS A 32 0.69 -1.71 18.77
CA LYS A 32 -0.25 -2.80 18.44
C LYS A 32 -0.44 -2.95 16.93
N LEU A 33 -0.66 -1.84 16.21
CA LEU A 33 -0.78 -1.86 14.75
C LEU A 33 0.50 -2.37 14.09
N HIS A 34 1.66 -1.93 14.56
CA HIS A 34 2.96 -2.38 14.06
C HIS A 34 3.12 -3.91 14.21
N LYS A 35 2.70 -4.48 15.35
CA LYS A 35 2.71 -5.93 15.56
C LYS A 35 1.81 -6.65 14.55
N ILE A 36 0.57 -6.19 14.37
CA ILE A 36 -0.38 -6.77 13.41
C ILE A 36 0.19 -6.70 11.98
N TRP A 37 0.75 -5.55 11.61
CA TRP A 37 1.36 -5.30 10.31
C TRP A 37 2.53 -6.27 10.06
N LYS A 38 3.43 -6.42 11.04
CA LYS A 38 4.58 -7.33 10.93
C LYS A 38 4.14 -8.78 10.80
N GLU A 39 3.13 -9.21 11.55
CA GLU A 39 2.56 -10.56 11.45
C GLU A 39 1.92 -10.80 10.08
N LEU A 40 1.12 -9.85 9.57
CA LEU A 40 0.45 -9.94 8.28
C LEU A 40 1.47 -10.08 7.14
N TYR A 41 2.37 -9.12 6.98
CA TYR A 41 3.32 -9.13 5.86
C TYR A 41 4.40 -10.20 6.03
N GLY A 42 4.77 -10.54 7.27
CA GLY A 42 5.61 -11.69 7.56
C GLY A 42 4.97 -12.99 7.09
N SER A 43 3.67 -13.20 7.33
CA SER A 43 2.96 -14.39 6.85
C SER A 43 2.92 -14.49 5.32
N HIS A 44 2.71 -13.38 4.62
CA HIS A 44 2.79 -13.33 3.15
C HIS A 44 4.17 -13.74 2.63
N CYS A 45 5.22 -13.27 3.29
CA CYS A 45 6.60 -13.63 2.97
C CYS A 45 6.84 -15.14 3.11
N THR A 46 6.36 -15.73 4.21
CA THR A 46 6.45 -17.18 4.47
C THR A 46 5.67 -17.98 3.44
N MET A 47 4.42 -17.60 3.15
CA MET A 47 3.57 -18.30 2.16
C MET A 47 4.21 -18.33 0.78
N ALA A 48 4.83 -17.23 0.37
CA ALA A 48 5.46 -17.15 -0.94
C ALA A 48 6.78 -17.96 -1.02
N LYS A 49 7.57 -18.01 0.07
CA LYS A 49 8.73 -18.93 0.17
C LYS A 49 8.28 -20.39 0.05
N GLN A 50 7.22 -20.76 0.76
CA GLN A 50 6.70 -22.13 0.77
C GLN A 50 6.14 -22.55 -0.59
N GLY A 51 5.42 -21.65 -1.29
CA GLY A 51 4.96 -21.90 -2.66
C GLY A 51 6.09 -22.16 -3.65
N LEU A 52 7.27 -21.53 -3.46
CA LEU A 52 8.45 -21.82 -4.29
C LEU A 52 9.02 -23.22 -4.03
N GLU A 53 9.05 -23.67 -2.77
CA GLU A 53 9.51 -25.01 -2.40
C GLU A 53 8.57 -26.10 -2.93
N ASP A 54 7.26 -25.85 -2.87
CA ASP A 54 6.23 -26.81 -3.31
C ASP A 54 6.07 -26.87 -4.84
N VAL A 55 6.81 -26.05 -5.61
CA VAL A 55 6.68 -25.89 -7.08
C VAL A 55 5.24 -25.52 -7.52
N THR A 56 4.43 -25.02 -6.57
CA THR A 56 3.06 -24.52 -6.80
C THR A 56 3.02 -23.00 -6.90
N GLY A 57 4.15 -22.34 -6.62
CA GLY A 57 4.30 -20.90 -6.64
C GLY A 57 4.14 -20.35 -8.05
N LEU A 58 3.00 -19.72 -8.32
CA LEU A 58 2.81 -18.87 -9.49
C LEU A 58 3.88 -17.74 -9.48
N PRO A 59 4.28 -17.21 -10.64
CA PRO A 59 5.26 -16.13 -10.73
C PRO A 59 4.66 -14.85 -10.14
N TYR A 60 4.90 -14.64 -8.84
CA TYR A 60 4.53 -13.42 -8.13
C TYR A 60 5.73 -12.49 -8.04
N PHE A 61 5.45 -11.18 -7.98
CA PHE A 61 6.45 -10.14 -7.69
C PHE A 61 7.39 -10.53 -6.53
N TYR A 62 6.85 -11.20 -5.51
CA TYR A 62 7.63 -11.63 -4.35
C TYR A 62 8.73 -12.64 -4.67
N ASN A 63 8.55 -13.49 -5.69
CA ASN A 63 9.57 -14.48 -6.08
C ASN A 63 10.81 -13.80 -6.65
N ASP A 64 10.62 -12.78 -7.49
CA ASP A 64 11.73 -11.96 -7.99
C ASP A 64 12.35 -11.11 -6.88
N PHE A 65 11.52 -10.62 -5.95
CA PHE A 65 11.99 -9.91 -4.77
C PHE A 65 12.84 -10.79 -3.84
N LEU A 66 12.49 -12.06 -3.65
CA LEU A 66 13.29 -13.03 -2.89
C LEU A 66 14.66 -13.25 -3.54
N ARG A 67 14.73 -13.35 -4.88
CA ARG A 67 16.02 -13.43 -5.58
C ARG A 67 16.88 -12.20 -5.29
N GLN A 68 16.28 -11.01 -5.31
CA GLN A 68 16.97 -9.77 -4.95
C GLN A 68 17.41 -9.74 -3.49
N GLN A 69 16.61 -10.30 -2.57
CA GLN A 69 16.99 -10.47 -1.17
C GLN A 69 18.24 -11.33 -1.04
N THR A 70 18.27 -12.50 -1.70
CA THR A 70 19.45 -13.38 -1.69
C THR A 70 20.69 -12.69 -2.27
N MET A 71 20.53 -11.96 -3.38
CA MET A 71 21.64 -11.27 -4.03
C MET A 71 22.19 -10.08 -3.21
N LYS A 72 21.32 -9.35 -2.50
CA LYS A 72 21.70 -8.13 -1.75
C LYS A 72 21.92 -8.37 -0.26
N GLY A 73 21.55 -9.54 0.27
CA GLY A 73 21.83 -9.96 1.64
C GLY A 73 21.07 -9.22 2.74
N PHE A 74 19.88 -8.67 2.47
CA PHE A 74 19.06 -8.03 3.52
C PHE A 74 18.20 -9.04 4.29
N SER A 75 17.87 -8.69 5.54
CA SER A 75 17.14 -9.58 6.46
C SER A 75 15.69 -9.82 6.03
N ASP A 76 15.10 -10.92 6.51
CA ASP A 76 13.68 -11.22 6.30
C ASP A 76 12.76 -10.13 6.86
N ASP A 77 13.15 -9.51 7.98
CA ASP A 77 12.45 -8.37 8.53
C ASP A 77 12.46 -7.18 7.55
N ALA A 78 13.62 -6.85 6.98
CA ALA A 78 13.73 -5.79 5.97
C ALA A 78 12.94 -6.14 4.69
N ALA A 79 12.96 -7.41 4.29
CA ALA A 79 12.21 -7.91 3.14
C ALA A 79 10.70 -7.72 3.34
N GLY A 80 10.17 -8.16 4.49
CA GLY A 80 8.77 -7.97 4.84
C GLY A 80 8.38 -6.50 4.94
N TYR A 81 9.27 -5.67 5.47
CA TYR A 81 9.04 -4.21 5.52
C TYR A 81 8.92 -3.57 4.14
N ILE A 82 9.84 -3.89 3.23
CA ILE A 82 9.84 -3.33 1.86
C ILE A 82 8.60 -3.83 1.10
N TYR A 83 8.33 -5.13 1.15
CA TYR A 83 7.20 -5.74 0.47
C TYR A 83 5.86 -5.16 0.97
N GLY A 84 5.66 -5.09 2.28
CA GLY A 84 4.44 -4.54 2.84
C GLY A 84 4.25 -3.06 2.53
N THR A 85 5.33 -2.28 2.56
CA THR A 85 5.29 -0.85 2.19
C THR A 85 4.87 -0.67 0.74
N LEU A 86 5.40 -1.48 -0.17
CA LEU A 86 5.06 -1.39 -1.60
C LEU A 86 3.56 -1.64 -1.84
N LEU A 87 3.00 -2.67 -1.21
CA LEU A 87 1.57 -2.98 -1.33
C LEU A 87 0.69 -1.89 -0.72
N GLU A 88 1.05 -1.38 0.46
CA GLU A 88 0.29 -0.35 1.15
C GLU A 88 0.24 0.96 0.35
N VAL A 89 1.40 1.39 -0.18
CA VAL A 89 1.49 2.62 -0.98
C VAL A 89 0.65 2.54 -2.25
N GLY A 90 0.69 1.40 -2.96
CA GLY A 90 -0.12 1.20 -4.16
C GLY A 90 -1.62 1.19 -3.87
N SER A 91 -2.02 0.62 -2.73
CA SER A 91 -3.41 0.53 -2.32
C SER A 91 -4.00 1.89 -1.91
N ASP A 92 -3.38 2.59 -0.97
CA ASP A 92 -3.93 3.82 -0.37
C ASP A 92 -4.05 4.97 -1.39
N THR A 93 -3.01 5.15 -2.21
CA THR A 93 -2.96 6.25 -3.18
C THR A 93 -3.93 6.03 -4.34
N THR A 94 -4.00 4.80 -4.87
CA THR A 94 -4.93 4.46 -5.95
C THR A 94 -6.38 4.55 -5.46
N ALA A 95 -6.68 4.02 -4.27
CA ALA A 95 -8.02 4.11 -3.70
C ALA A 95 -8.46 5.56 -3.46
N SER A 96 -7.58 6.39 -2.89
CA SER A 96 -7.86 7.82 -2.68
C SER A 96 -8.07 8.57 -4.00
N THR A 97 -7.28 8.24 -5.03
CA THR A 97 -7.43 8.83 -6.36
C THR A 97 -8.77 8.44 -6.99
N LEU A 98 -9.11 7.15 -6.98
CA LEU A 98 -10.39 6.65 -7.50
C LEU A 98 -11.58 7.28 -6.77
N TYR A 99 -11.50 7.41 -5.44
CA TYR A 99 -12.52 8.08 -4.65
C TYR A 99 -12.72 9.53 -5.09
N GLY A 100 -11.62 10.28 -5.25
CA GLY A 100 -11.65 11.65 -5.78
C GLY A 100 -12.20 11.73 -7.20
N SER A 101 -11.82 10.79 -8.08
CA SER A 101 -12.32 10.72 -9.46
C SER A 101 -13.82 10.46 -9.53
N VAL A 102 -14.36 9.56 -8.71
CA VAL A 102 -15.81 9.31 -8.63
C VAL A 102 -16.54 10.57 -8.16
N LEU A 103 -16.03 11.23 -7.11
CA LEU A 103 -16.62 12.49 -6.64
C LEU A 103 -16.61 13.57 -7.73
N ALA A 104 -15.50 13.70 -8.47
CA ALA A 104 -15.40 14.65 -9.57
C ALA A 104 -16.41 14.36 -10.68
N VAL A 105 -16.60 13.09 -11.05
CA VAL A 105 -17.60 12.68 -12.05
C VAL A 105 -19.03 13.04 -11.61
N LEU A 106 -19.33 12.91 -10.32
CA LEU A 106 -20.64 13.27 -9.76
C LEU A 106 -20.91 14.78 -9.71
N ILE A 107 -19.87 15.62 -9.61
CA ILE A 107 -20.04 17.08 -9.49
C ILE A 107 -19.91 17.77 -10.86
N PHE A 108 -19.06 17.25 -11.76
CA PHE A 108 -18.70 17.89 -13.03
C PHE A 108 -19.27 17.14 -14.24
N HIS A 109 -20.59 17.06 -14.33
CA HIS A 109 -21.30 16.31 -15.40
C HIS A 109 -20.89 16.68 -16.83
N LYS A 110 -20.55 17.95 -17.10
CA LYS A 110 -20.06 18.38 -18.42
C LYS A 110 -18.72 17.73 -18.79
N VAL A 111 -17.83 17.54 -17.80
CA VAL A 111 -16.54 16.87 -18.00
C VAL A 111 -16.76 15.37 -18.15
N GLN A 112 -17.62 14.77 -17.33
CA GLN A 112 -18.03 13.36 -17.48
C GLN A 112 -18.53 13.07 -18.88
N LYS A 113 -19.44 13.89 -19.43
CA LYS A 113 -20.00 13.68 -20.77
C LYS A 113 -18.92 13.71 -21.86
N LYS A 114 -17.99 14.66 -21.78
CA LYS A 114 -16.84 14.73 -22.70
C LYS A 114 -15.93 13.50 -22.59
N ALA A 115 -15.65 13.04 -21.37
CA ALA A 115 -14.85 11.83 -21.15
C ALA A 115 -15.53 10.58 -21.74
N GLN A 116 -16.86 10.47 -21.61
CA GLN A 116 -17.64 9.40 -22.25
C GLN A 116 -17.64 9.49 -23.77
N GLU A 117 -17.77 10.69 -24.35
CA GLU A 117 -17.67 10.90 -25.80
C GLU A 117 -16.30 10.48 -26.33
N GLU A 118 -15.22 10.80 -25.61
CA GLU A 118 -13.86 10.37 -25.95
C GLU A 118 -13.69 8.85 -25.88
N LEU A 119 -14.16 8.23 -24.79
CA LEU A 119 -14.14 6.77 -24.65
C LEU A 119 -14.88 6.09 -25.82
N HIS A 120 -16.07 6.57 -26.18
CA HIS A 120 -16.81 6.02 -27.32
C HIS A 120 -16.10 6.23 -28.66
N ARG A 121 -15.33 7.33 -28.80
CA ARG A 121 -14.60 7.64 -30.03
C ARG A 121 -13.36 6.76 -30.21
N VAL A 122 -12.59 6.54 -29.14
CA VAL A 122 -11.32 5.80 -29.18
C VAL A 122 -11.53 4.29 -29.00
N VAL A 123 -12.30 3.91 -27.99
CA VAL A 123 -12.48 2.50 -27.60
C VAL A 123 -13.63 1.86 -28.37
N GLY A 124 -14.69 2.62 -28.63
CA GLY A 124 -15.95 2.11 -29.17
C GLY A 124 -16.91 1.61 -28.07
N ARG A 125 -17.99 0.92 -28.45
CA ARG A 125 -18.98 0.36 -27.51
C ARG A 125 -18.91 -1.15 -27.35
N ASP A 126 -18.15 -1.82 -28.21
CA ASP A 126 -18.17 -3.28 -28.34
C ASP A 126 -17.08 -3.97 -27.51
N ARG A 127 -16.21 -3.20 -26.84
CA ARG A 127 -15.12 -3.72 -26.00
C ARG A 127 -14.81 -2.82 -24.80
N LEU A 128 -14.11 -3.40 -23.84
CA LEU A 128 -13.53 -2.66 -22.73
C LEU A 128 -12.21 -1.96 -23.14
N PRO A 129 -11.82 -0.89 -22.44
CA PRO A 129 -10.53 -0.23 -22.63
C PRO A 129 -9.34 -1.16 -22.35
N LEU A 130 -8.26 -0.98 -23.11
CA LEU A 130 -6.96 -1.62 -22.96
C LEU A 130 -5.90 -0.58 -22.57
N ILE A 131 -4.71 -1.03 -22.18
CA ILE A 131 -3.60 -0.11 -21.83
C ILE A 131 -3.13 0.71 -23.04
N ASP A 132 -3.25 0.16 -24.25
CA ASP A 132 -2.76 0.81 -25.48
C ASP A 132 -3.79 1.76 -26.13
N ASP A 133 -4.95 1.96 -25.52
CA ASP A 133 -5.98 2.93 -25.96
C ASP A 133 -5.66 4.36 -25.50
#